data_AF-A0A956JNB0-F1
#
_entry.id   AF-A0A956JNB0-F1
#
_cell.length_a   1.000
_cell.length_b   1.000
_cell.length_c   1.000
_cell.angle_alpha   90.00
_cell.angle_beta   90.00
_cell.angle_gamma   90.00
#
_symmetry.space_group_name_H-M   'P 1'
#
loop_
_entity.id
_entity.type
_entity.pdbx_description
1 polymer ?
#
loop_
_entity_poly.entity_id
_entity_poly.type
_entity_poly.pdbx_seq_one_letter_code
_entity_poly.pdbx_strand_id
1 'polypeptide(L)'
;MSDSDPHPIILKFGGSSLGGRERLQAVAEIIAGYEETPVVVVSAMGDTTDQIFGAADAAEQGNLDRVGELTTEIARAHRAAVDDDDCHELIGQLVAELTLVLEGVYLLREQTPRSRAFVASFGERLCAPLLV
;
A
#
# COMPACT_ATOMS: atom_id res chain seq x y z
N MET A 1 -31.32 -20.98 -17.15
CA MET A 1 -30.75 -19.92 -16.29
C MET A 1 -30.46 -18.77 -17.24
N SER A 2 -31.26 -17.71 -17.17
CA SER A 2 -31.05 -16.52 -18.01
C SER A 2 -29.80 -15.81 -17.53
N ASP A 3 -29.01 -15.33 -18.48
CA ASP A 3 -27.75 -14.60 -18.35
C ASP A 3 -27.97 -13.17 -17.83
N SER A 4 -28.82 -13.03 -16.80
CA SER A 4 -29.39 -11.76 -16.34
C SER A 4 -29.08 -11.46 -14.87
N ASP A 5 -28.03 -12.06 -14.33
CA ASP A 5 -27.46 -11.57 -13.06
C ASP A 5 -26.52 -10.41 -13.39
N PRO A 6 -26.69 -9.22 -12.79
CA PRO A 6 -25.77 -8.12 -13.00
C PRO A 6 -24.37 -8.56 -12.57
N HIS A 7 -23.45 -8.60 -13.53
CA HIS A 7 -22.04 -8.85 -13.24
C HIS A 7 -21.42 -7.58 -12.67
N PRO A 8 -20.74 -7.65 -11.51
CA PRO A 8 -20.12 -6.46 -10.93
C PRO A 8 -19.06 -5.90 -11.87
N ILE A 9 -19.05 -4.58 -12.01
CA ILE A 9 -17.98 -3.87 -12.71
C ILE A 9 -16.73 -3.93 -11.83
N ILE A 10 -15.62 -4.43 -12.37
CA ILE A 10 -14.34 -4.52 -11.67
C ILE A 10 -13.35 -3.54 -12.31
N LEU A 11 -12.85 -2.58 -11.53
CA LEU A 11 -11.85 -1.61 -11.97
C LEU A 11 -10.51 -1.92 -11.30
N LYS A 12 -9.47 -2.16 -12.09
CA LYS A 12 -8.12 -2.41 -11.59
C LYS A 12 -7.19 -1.26 -11.93
N PHE A 13 -6.52 -0.71 -10.92
CA PHE A 13 -5.52 0.35 -11.08
C PHE A 13 -4.11 -0.16 -10.71
N GLY A 14 -3.12 0.11 -11.56
CA GLY A 14 -1.71 -0.21 -11.31
C GLY A 14 -1.00 0.86 -10.48
N GLY A 15 0.17 0.54 -9.92
CA GLY A 15 0.88 1.45 -9.03
C GLY A 15 1.29 2.77 -9.68
N SER A 16 1.63 2.76 -10.98
CA SER A 16 1.89 3.97 -11.76
C SER A 16 0.66 4.86 -11.91
N SER A 17 -0.56 4.29 -11.93
CA SER A 17 -1.83 5.01 -11.94
C SER A 17 -2.23 5.55 -10.57
N LEU A 18 -1.54 5.15 -9.50
CA LEU A 18 -1.86 5.50 -8.12
C LEU A 18 -0.78 6.40 -7.49
N GLY A 19 0.35 6.60 -8.18
CA GLY A 19 1.51 7.31 -7.63
C GLY A 19 1.27 8.80 -7.43
N GLY A 20 0.85 9.17 -6.21
CA GLY A 20 0.70 10.55 -5.75
C GLY A 20 -0.74 11.07 -5.76
N ARG A 21 -0.94 12.23 -5.12
CA ARG A 21 -2.25 12.87 -4.92
C ARG A 21 -3.02 13.08 -6.22
N GLU A 22 -2.37 13.66 -7.23
CA GLU A 22 -3.02 14.03 -8.48
C GLU A 22 -3.55 12.79 -9.23
N ARG A 23 -2.82 11.69 -9.16
CA ARG A 23 -3.22 10.43 -9.80
C ARG A 23 -4.35 9.73 -9.04
N LEU A 24 -4.28 9.72 -7.71
CA LEU A 24 -5.37 9.21 -6.88
C LEU A 24 -6.66 9.99 -7.11
N GLN A 25 -6.59 11.32 -7.22
CA GLN A 25 -7.75 12.15 -7.56
C GLN A 25 -8.32 11.79 -8.93
N ALA A 26 -7.49 11.64 -9.96
CA ALA A 26 -7.95 11.20 -11.28
C ALA A 26 -8.60 9.81 -11.26
N VAL A 27 -8.07 8.88 -10.45
CA VAL A 27 -8.67 7.55 -10.26
C VAL A 27 -10.02 7.65 -9.54
N ALA A 28 -10.11 8.47 -8.48
CA ALA A 28 -11.37 8.71 -7.77
C ALA A 28 -12.45 9.30 -8.69
N GLU A 29 -12.09 10.23 -9.57
CA GLU A 29 -12.99 10.79 -10.58
C GLU A 29 -13.47 9.72 -11.58
N ILE A 30 -12.59 8.82 -12.03
CA ILE A 30 -12.99 7.69 -12.89
C ILE A 30 -14.01 6.82 -12.18
N ILE A 31 -13.76 6.46 -10.91
CA ILE A 31 -14.65 5.60 -10.12
C ILE A 31 -16.02 6.27 -9.93
N ALA A 32 -16.04 7.57 -9.60
CA ALA A 32 -17.26 8.35 -9.41
C ALA A 32 -18.09 8.53 -10.70
N GLY A 33 -17.49 8.29 -11.88
CA GLY A 33 -18.17 8.37 -13.17
C GLY A 33 -19.05 7.16 -13.51
N TYR A 34 -19.01 6.08 -12.71
CA TYR A 34 -19.83 4.89 -12.94
C TYR A 34 -21.19 5.01 -12.24
N GLU A 35 -22.26 4.61 -12.94
CA GLU A 35 -23.63 4.62 -12.39
C GLU A 35 -23.83 3.58 -11.26
N GLU A 36 -23.20 2.41 -11.40
CA GLU A 36 -23.17 1.35 -10.39
C GLU A 36 -21.83 1.35 -9.67
N THR A 37 -21.84 1.17 -8.34
CA THR A 37 -20.61 1.13 -7.53
C THR A 37 -19.70 -0.04 -7.97
N PRO A 38 -18.52 0.23 -8.54
CA PRO A 38 -17.63 -0.83 -8.99
C PRO A 38 -16.86 -1.46 -7.81
N VAL A 39 -16.40 -2.69 -8.00
CA VAL A 39 -15.37 -3.28 -7.15
C VAL A 39 -14.02 -2.75 -7.61
N VAL A 40 -13.31 -2.06 -6.72
CA VAL A 40 -12.01 -1.45 -7.02
C VAL A 40 -10.87 -2.33 -6.51
N VAL A 41 -9.93 -2.64 -7.39
CA VAL A 41 -8.72 -3.41 -7.10
C VAL A 41 -7.50 -2.51 -7.33
N VAL A 42 -6.71 -2.31 -6.29
CA VAL A 42 -5.50 -1.47 -6.34
C VAL A 42 -4.23 -2.30 -6.19
N SER A 43 -3.16 -1.86 -6.85
CA SER A 43 -1.79 -2.22 -6.49
C SER A 43 -1.26 -1.25 -5.43
N ALA A 44 -0.06 -1.50 -4.90
CA ALA A 44 0.67 -0.51 -4.11
C ALA A 44 0.89 0.82 -4.87
N MET A 45 1.03 1.92 -4.13
CA MET A 45 1.22 3.26 -4.69
C MET A 45 2.65 3.46 -5.24
N GLY A 46 2.81 3.79 -6.52
CA GLY A 46 4.12 4.08 -7.11
C GLY A 46 5.14 2.96 -6.87
N ASP A 47 6.32 3.32 -6.37
CA ASP A 47 7.44 2.38 -6.11
C ASP A 47 7.42 1.79 -4.69
N THR A 48 6.28 1.88 -3.98
CA THR A 48 6.15 1.45 -2.57
C THR A 48 6.53 -0.01 -2.37
N THR A 49 6.17 -0.91 -3.30
CA THR A 49 6.53 -2.33 -3.20
C THR A 49 8.05 -2.53 -3.16
N ASP A 50 8.79 -1.80 -3.98
CA ASP A 50 10.25 -1.88 -4.03
C ASP A 50 10.88 -1.31 -2.77
N GLN A 51 10.35 -0.19 -2.24
CA GLN A 51 10.78 0.38 -0.95
C GLN A 51 10.55 -0.59 0.21
N ILE A 52 9.41 -1.27 0.24
CA ILE A 52 9.05 -2.27 1.23
C ILE A 52 10.02 -3.46 1.19
N PHE A 53 10.34 -3.99 0.00
CA PHE A 53 11.33 -5.05 -0.13
C PHE A 53 12.74 -4.58 0.25
N GLY A 54 13.11 -3.35 -0.14
CA GLY A 54 14.37 -2.76 0.29
C GLY A 54 14.49 -2.64 1.81
N ALA A 55 13.41 -2.32 2.51
CA ALA A 55 13.39 -2.26 3.97
C ALA A 55 13.52 -3.65 4.59
N ALA A 56 12.85 -4.65 4.01
CA ALA A 56 12.94 -6.04 4.45
C ALA A 56 14.37 -6.59 4.28
N ASP A 57 15.00 -6.33 3.15
CA ASP A 57 16.36 -6.77 2.84
C ASP A 57 17.38 -6.04 3.75
N ALA A 58 17.18 -4.74 4.00
CA ALA A 58 17.99 -3.97 4.95
C ALA A 58 17.86 -4.50 6.38
N ALA A 59 16.66 -4.89 6.80
CA ALA A 59 16.42 -5.48 8.12
C ALA A 59 17.20 -6.79 8.28
N GLU A 60 17.11 -7.71 7.30
CA GLU A 60 17.83 -8.99 7.30
C GLU A 60 19.35 -8.78 7.39
N GLN A 61 19.88 -7.79 6.68
CA GLN A 61 21.31 -7.41 6.68
C GLN A 61 21.74 -6.66 7.94
N GLY A 62 20.79 -6.25 8.78
CA GLY A 62 21.05 -5.54 10.02
C GLY A 62 21.28 -4.05 9.93
N ASN A 63 20.78 -3.43 8.87
CA ASN A 63 20.86 -2.00 8.65
C ASN A 63 19.57 -1.30 9.14
N LEU A 64 19.47 -1.00 10.44
CA LEU A 64 18.31 -0.33 11.02
C LEU A 64 18.14 1.10 10.51
N ASP A 65 19.23 1.81 10.23
CA ASP A 65 19.16 3.17 9.71
C ASP A 65 18.42 3.18 8.37
N ARG A 66 18.77 2.27 7.46
CA ARG A 66 18.09 2.15 6.17
C ARG A 66 16.65 1.69 6.29
N VAL A 67 16.33 0.82 7.26
CA VAL A 67 14.94 0.45 7.57
C VAL A 67 14.13 1.69 7.96
N GLY A 68 14.64 2.50 8.89
CA GLY A 68 13.98 3.72 9.36
C GLY A 68 13.81 4.77 8.27
N GLU A 69 14.81 4.94 7.40
CA GLU A 69 14.72 5.81 6.22
C GLU A 69 13.55 5.39 5.31
N LEU A 70 13.50 4.12 4.92
CA LEU A 70 12.50 3.62 3.97
C LEU A 70 11.09 3.64 4.55
N THR A 71 10.89 3.25 5.82
CA THR A 71 9.56 3.32 6.44
C THR A 71 9.09 4.76 6.61
N THR A 72 9.99 5.70 6.88
CA THR A 72 9.68 7.14 6.93
C THR A 72 9.31 7.69 5.56
N GLU A 73 10.03 7.31 4.50
CA GLU A 73 9.71 7.68 3.12
C GLU A 73 8.33 7.17 2.71
N ILE A 74 8.03 5.90 2.99
CA ILE A 74 6.72 5.28 2.74
C ILE A 74 5.63 6.07 3.46
N ALA A 75 5.76 6.30 4.78
CA ALA A 75 4.77 7.03 5.57
C ALA A 75 4.52 8.44 5.01
N ARG A 76 5.60 9.16 4.67
CA ARG A 76 5.52 10.52 4.13
C ARG A 76 4.81 10.54 2.77
N ALA A 77 5.13 9.61 1.88
CA ALA A 77 4.51 9.55 0.56
C ALA A 77 3.00 9.32 0.66
N HIS A 78 2.56 8.38 1.51
CA HIS A 78 1.14 8.06 1.67
C HIS A 78 0.37 9.20 2.34
N ARG A 79 0.92 9.84 3.38
CA ARG A 79 0.30 11.01 4.01
C ARG A 79 0.22 12.21 3.08
N ALA A 80 1.19 12.41 2.18
CA ALA A 80 1.13 13.50 1.20
C ALA A 80 0.04 13.27 0.14
N ALA A 81 -0.31 12.00 -0.12
CA ALA A 81 -1.29 11.61 -1.14
C ALA A 81 -2.73 12.00 -0.77
N VAL A 82 -3.03 12.16 0.53
CA VAL A 82 -4.39 12.43 1.05
C VAL A 82 -4.36 13.56 2.07
N ASP A 83 -5.47 14.28 2.21
CA ASP A 83 -5.66 15.34 3.24
C ASP A 83 -6.82 14.95 4.15
N ASP A 84 -6.65 13.86 4.89
CA ASP A 84 -7.67 13.26 5.74
C ASP A 84 -7.03 12.68 7.00
N ASP A 85 -7.46 13.18 8.17
CA ASP A 85 -6.84 12.86 9.47
C ASP A 85 -7.06 11.39 9.87
N ASP A 86 -8.24 10.83 9.60
CA ASP A 86 -8.56 9.43 9.89
C ASP A 86 -7.68 8.49 9.05
N CYS A 87 -7.50 8.81 7.78
CA CYS A 87 -6.59 8.10 6.88
C CYS A 87 -5.13 8.25 7.32
N HIS A 88 -4.71 9.43 7.80
CA HIS A 88 -3.36 9.64 8.34
C HIS A 88 -3.10 8.79 9.59
N GLU A 89 -4.10 8.62 10.45
CA GLU A 89 -4.03 7.73 11.61
C GLU A 89 -3.86 6.27 11.16
N LEU A 90 -4.70 5.80 10.23
CA LEU A 90 -4.63 4.44 9.69
C LEU A 90 -3.29 4.14 9.01
N ILE A 91 -2.77 5.08 8.21
CA ILE A 91 -1.42 5.00 7.63
C ILE A 91 -0.37 4.82 8.74
N GLY A 92 -0.49 5.60 9.82
CA GLY A 92 0.41 5.49 10.98
C GLY A 92 0.38 4.11 11.62
N GLN A 93 -0.81 3.54 11.81
CA GLN A 93 -1.00 2.20 12.37
C GLN A 93 -0.38 1.11 11.48
N LEU A 94 -0.62 1.18 10.17
CA LEU A 94 -0.06 0.22 9.20
C LEU A 94 1.47 0.31 9.10
N VAL A 95 2.03 1.52 9.12
CA VAL A 95 3.50 1.70 9.11
C VAL A 95 4.12 1.20 10.42
N ALA A 96 3.45 1.40 11.56
CA ALA A 96 3.90 0.85 12.84
C ALA A 96 3.90 -0.68 12.82
N GLU A 97 2.84 -1.30 12.29
CA GLU A 97 2.77 -2.76 12.13
C GLU A 97 3.85 -3.29 11.17
N LEU A 98 4.07 -2.65 10.03
CA LEU A 98 5.18 -2.96 9.11
C LEU A 98 6.53 -2.91 9.84
N THR A 99 6.75 -1.86 10.63
CA THR A 99 7.99 -1.65 11.39
C THR A 99 8.23 -2.78 12.41
N LEU A 100 7.18 -3.25 13.10
CA LEU A 100 7.28 -4.38 14.03
C LEU A 100 7.68 -5.68 13.33
N VAL A 101 7.15 -5.93 12.12
CA VAL A 101 7.53 -7.11 11.33
C VAL A 101 8.99 -7.02 10.89
N LEU A 102 9.43 -5.83 10.44
CA LEU A 102 10.81 -5.58 10.03
C LEU A 102 11.78 -5.70 11.21
N GLU A 103 11.38 -5.29 12.41
CA GLU A 103 12.16 -5.52 13.64
C GLU A 103 12.34 -7.01 13.92
N GLY A 104 11.29 -7.82 13.73
CA GLY A 104 11.38 -9.28 13.82
C GLY A 104 12.39 -9.87 12.83
N VAL A 105 12.35 -9.44 11.56
CA VAL A 105 13.34 -9.83 10.53
C VAL A 105 14.75 -9.40 10.93
N TYR A 106 14.90 -8.18 11.46
CA TYR A 106 16.17 -7.66 11.95
C TYR A 106 16.75 -8.52 13.07
N LEU A 107 15.96 -8.82 14.11
CA LEU A 107 16.40 -9.60 15.26
C LEU A 107 16.82 -11.02 14.88
N LEU A 108 16.11 -11.64 13.93
CA LEU A 108 16.37 -13.00 13.50
C LEU A 108 17.45 -13.10 12.40
N ARG A 109 17.75 -12.00 11.69
CA ARG A 109 18.63 -11.98 10.51
C ARG A 109 18.17 -12.95 9.42
N GLU A 110 16.86 -13.15 9.31
CA GLU A 110 16.27 -14.12 8.40
C GLU A 110 14.96 -13.59 7.82
N GLN A 111 14.77 -13.84 6.53
CA GLN A 111 13.52 -13.55 5.83
C GLN A 111 12.91 -14.82 5.22
N THR A 112 11.86 -15.35 5.86
CA THR A 112 11.08 -16.47 5.30
C THR A 112 10.20 -16.01 4.12
N PRO A 113 9.77 -16.92 3.22
CA PRO A 113 8.79 -16.59 2.19
C PRO A 113 7.48 -16.01 2.76
N ARG A 114 7.08 -16.48 3.95
CA ARG A 114 5.88 -16.01 4.65
C ARG A 114 6.04 -14.56 5.14
N SER A 115 7.14 -14.24 5.82
CA SER A 115 7.40 -12.86 6.27
C SER A 115 7.57 -11.92 5.09
N ARG A 116 8.26 -12.34 4.02
CA ARG A 116 8.40 -11.54 2.80
C ARG A 116 7.07 -11.23 2.13
N ALA A 117 6.18 -12.22 2.00
CA ALA A 117 4.83 -12.00 1.47
C ALA A 117 3.97 -11.10 2.38
N PHE A 118 4.10 -11.26 3.70
CA PHE A 118 3.37 -10.42 4.65
C PHE A 118 3.83 -8.95 4.58
N VAL A 119 5.15 -8.72 4.54
CA VAL A 119 5.73 -7.38 4.35
C VAL A 119 5.29 -6.77 3.02
N ALA A 120 5.30 -7.54 1.92
CA ALA A 120 4.83 -7.07 0.62
C ALA A 120 3.38 -6.56 0.65
N SER A 121 2.49 -7.22 1.41
CA SER A 121 1.07 -6.86 1.47
C SER A 121 0.80 -5.44 1.97
N PHE A 122 1.76 -4.82 2.70
CA PHE A 122 1.60 -3.47 3.19
C PHE A 122 1.48 -2.44 2.06
N GLY A 123 2.03 -2.72 0.88
CA GLY A 123 1.93 -1.80 -0.26
C GLY A 123 0.46 -1.56 -0.65
N GLU A 124 -0.29 -2.62 -0.90
CA GLU A 124 -1.72 -2.53 -1.20
C GLU A 124 -2.56 -2.10 0.01
N ARG A 125 -2.22 -2.57 1.23
CA ARG A 125 -2.94 -2.19 2.46
C ARG A 125 -2.84 -0.69 2.76
N LEU A 126 -1.70 -0.06 2.44
CA LEU A 126 -1.50 1.37 2.57
C LEU A 126 -2.20 2.16 1.46
N CYS A 127 -2.31 1.58 0.25
CA CYS A 127 -2.91 2.27 -0.89
C CYS A 127 -4.45 2.21 -0.89
N ALA A 128 -5.05 1.11 -0.47
CA ALA A 128 -6.50 0.92 -0.54
C ALA A 128 -7.31 2.00 0.19
N PRO A 129 -6.93 2.45 1.42
CA PRO A 129 -7.66 3.50 2.12
C PRO A 129 -7.55 4.89 1.47
N LEU A 130 -6.63 5.11 0.52
CA LEU A 130 -6.43 6.41 -0.11
C LEU A 130 -7.52 6.76 -1.14
N LEU A 131 -8.37 5.79 -1.50
CA LEU A 131 -9.46 5.92 -2.47
C LEU A 131 -10.86 5.75 -1.85
N VAL A 132 -10.95 5.71 -0.51
CA VAL A 132 -12.20 5.52 0.24
C VAL A 132 -12.65 6.82 0.86
#